data_AF-A0A926SSZ6-F1
#
_entry.id   AF-A0A926SSZ6-F1
#
_cell.length_a   1.000
_cell.length_b   1.000
_cell.length_c   1.000
_cell.angle_alpha   90.00
_cell.angle_beta   90.00
_cell.angle_gamma   90.00
#
_symmetry.space_group_name_H-M   'P 1'
#
loop_
_entity.id
_entity.type
_entity.pdbx_description
1 polymer ?
#
loop_
_entity_poly.entity_id
_entity_poly.type
_entity_poly.pdbx_seq_one_letter_code
_entity_poly.pdbx_strand_id
1 'polypeptide(L)'
;MSKIKVSQNSRFELERAVELLDLVEEAHKRYAQAKAEPEWNWDTDYRRPIILNGKRYNVLKYLGFAQYFLAIRRRVPFGFIAQQENNIFVVFRGTMNSAEWISNFKACQEPFLDLSLPLNRQIALDDDDDPFLEDTDSIMKEHDKFNLGILAQDIGEVHRGFYRTYTRLDRGGLLDGTPANDRPSMKESVETTLNNLAQDSQIFVTGHSLGGALATIAALHISKMNSFNPPILYTFASPRVGDQRFAQQFENLECYRIANSEDLVPTIPLATKLLTLRASLAGITGLWKNHLSKMDYQHIGEPLYFTTQKGSVSDNHTIPVYQEALNG
;
A
#
# COMPACT_ATOMS: atom_id res chain seq x y z
N MET A 1 1.50 25.15 15.02
CA MET A 1 1.26 24.29 13.85
C MET A 1 1.34 25.13 12.61
N SER A 2 2.10 24.71 11.60
CA SER A 2 2.00 25.28 10.27
C SER A 2 0.83 24.64 9.54
N LYS A 3 -0.01 25.45 8.87
CA LYS A 3 -1.10 24.96 8.02
C LYS A 3 -0.53 24.24 6.81
N ILE A 4 -1.27 23.26 6.30
CA ILE A 4 -0.93 22.58 5.04
C ILE A 4 -0.88 23.64 3.92
N LYS A 5 0.26 23.70 3.24
CA LYS A 5 0.45 24.61 2.10
C LYS A 5 0.00 23.91 0.83
N VAL A 6 -1.08 24.41 0.23
CA VAL A 6 -1.63 23.92 -1.04
C VAL A 6 -1.22 24.88 -2.16
N SER A 7 -0.77 24.33 -3.29
CA SER A 7 -0.45 25.14 -4.47
C SER A 7 -1.71 25.77 -5.08
N GLN A 8 -1.62 26.98 -5.64
CA GLN A 8 -2.77 27.67 -6.26
C GLN A 8 -3.39 26.90 -7.44
N ASN A 9 -2.62 26.02 -8.09
CA ASN A 9 -3.09 25.21 -9.22
C ASN A 9 -3.43 23.77 -8.83
N SER A 10 -3.41 23.45 -7.53
CA SER A 10 -3.76 22.13 -7.03
C SER A 10 -5.26 21.90 -7.12
N ARG A 11 -5.67 20.67 -7.45
CA ARG A 11 -7.07 20.21 -7.31
C ARG A 11 -7.31 19.50 -5.98
N PHE A 12 -6.37 19.63 -5.03
CA PHE A 12 -6.49 19.04 -3.69
C PHE A 12 -7.73 19.57 -2.96
N GLU A 13 -8.52 18.64 -2.44
CA GLU A 13 -9.70 18.94 -1.63
C GLU A 13 -9.41 18.61 -0.16
N LEU A 14 -9.37 19.64 0.70
CA LEU A 14 -9.09 19.46 2.12
C LEU A 14 -10.16 18.60 2.83
N GLU A 15 -11.44 18.84 2.54
CA GLU A 15 -12.55 18.07 3.12
C GLU A 15 -12.47 16.59 2.74
N ARG A 16 -12.04 16.30 1.49
CA ARG A 16 -11.82 14.94 1.02
C ARG A 16 -10.66 14.29 1.76
N ALA A 17 -9.56 15.01 1.98
CA ALA A 17 -8.44 14.49 2.75
C ALA A 17 -8.82 14.15 4.19
N VAL A 18 -9.62 14.98 4.86
CA VAL A 18 -10.15 14.69 6.21
C VAL A 18 -10.99 13.42 6.20
N GLU A 19 -11.96 13.32 5.29
CA GLU A 19 -12.83 12.16 5.16
C GLU A 19 -12.05 10.86 4.91
N LEU A 20 -11.05 10.91 4.02
CA LEU A 20 -10.22 9.75 3.70
C LEU A 20 -9.33 9.32 4.87
N LEU A 21 -8.85 10.25 5.70
CA LEU A 21 -8.07 9.91 6.89
C LEU A 21 -8.96 9.29 7.99
N ASP A 22 -10.18 9.78 8.16
CA ASP A 22 -11.15 9.19 9.10
C ASP A 22 -11.52 7.75 8.70
N LEU A 23 -11.67 7.49 7.39
CA LEU A 23 -11.88 6.12 6.88
C LEU A 23 -10.67 5.21 7.14
N VAL A 24 -9.45 5.74 7.05
CA VAL A 24 -8.24 4.99 7.40
C VAL A 24 -8.20 4.68 8.90
N GLU A 25 -8.59 5.63 9.76
CA GLU A 25 -8.73 5.41 11.20
C GLU A 25 -9.76 4.30 11.49
N GLU A 26 -10.88 4.27 10.78
CA GLU A 26 -11.87 3.21 10.86
C GLU A 26 -11.30 1.85 10.44
N ALA A 27 -10.45 1.79 9.41
CA ALA A 27 -9.75 0.55 9.03
C ALA A 27 -8.85 0.02 10.16
N HIS A 28 -8.20 0.91 10.92
CA HIS A 28 -7.45 0.53 12.14
C HIS A 28 -8.37 0.03 13.25
N LYS A 29 -9.52 0.68 13.50
CA LYS A 29 -10.52 0.25 14.48
C LYS A 29 -11.05 -1.15 14.20
N ARG A 30 -11.34 -1.47 12.93
CA ARG A 30 -11.79 -2.80 12.50
C ARG A 30 -10.74 -3.88 12.73
N TYR A 31 -9.47 -3.58 12.50
CA TYR A 31 -8.39 -4.50 12.83
C TYR A 31 -8.26 -4.74 14.34
N ALA A 32 -8.34 -3.70 15.15
CA ALA A 32 -8.32 -3.83 16.61
C ALA A 32 -9.49 -4.69 17.11
N GLN A 33 -10.68 -4.50 16.56
CA GLN A 33 -11.86 -5.29 16.86
C GLN A 33 -11.68 -6.77 16.46
N ALA A 34 -11.21 -7.03 15.24
CA ALA A 34 -10.92 -8.38 14.76
C ALA A 34 -9.90 -9.14 15.62
N LYS A 35 -8.95 -8.42 16.23
CA LYS A 35 -7.96 -8.99 17.15
C LYS A 35 -8.57 -9.29 18.53
N ALA A 36 -9.52 -8.48 18.98
CA ALA A 36 -10.16 -8.62 20.28
C ALA A 36 -11.28 -9.68 20.29
N GLU A 37 -11.94 -9.93 19.15
CA GLU A 37 -13.09 -10.82 19.03
C GLU A 37 -12.70 -12.19 18.45
N PRO A 38 -12.73 -13.29 19.24
CA PRO A 38 -12.30 -14.60 18.77
C PRO A 38 -13.19 -15.24 17.70
N GLU A 39 -14.46 -14.83 17.64
CA GLU A 39 -15.51 -15.31 16.74
C GLU A 39 -15.68 -14.42 15.50
N TRP A 40 -14.79 -13.45 15.30
CA TRP A 40 -14.88 -12.48 14.20
C TRP A 40 -15.01 -13.18 12.83
N ASN A 41 -16.20 -13.09 12.22
CA ASN A 41 -16.52 -13.87 11.03
C ASN A 41 -16.35 -13.03 9.76
N TRP A 42 -15.32 -13.38 8.98
CA TRP A 42 -14.93 -12.72 7.72
C TRP A 42 -16.06 -12.48 6.71
N ASP A 43 -17.05 -13.36 6.69
CA ASP A 43 -18.05 -13.39 5.64
C ASP A 43 -19.42 -12.80 6.08
N THR A 44 -19.69 -12.65 7.39
CA THR A 44 -21.02 -12.24 7.91
C THR A 44 -21.03 -10.94 8.72
N ASP A 45 -20.00 -10.62 9.51
CA ASP A 45 -19.98 -9.38 10.32
C ASP A 45 -19.73 -8.11 9.48
N TYR A 46 -19.51 -8.30 8.19
CA TYR A 46 -18.79 -7.39 7.29
C TYR A 46 -19.71 -6.47 6.48
N ARG A 47 -21.03 -6.57 6.68
CA ARG A 47 -22.03 -5.74 5.97
C ARG A 47 -22.49 -4.52 6.77
N ARG A 48 -21.97 -4.32 7.99
CA ARG A 48 -22.36 -3.13 8.75
C ARG A 48 -21.78 -1.89 8.06
N PRO A 49 -22.63 -0.92 7.70
CA PRO A 49 -22.15 0.32 7.12
C PRO A 49 -21.25 1.04 8.13
N ILE A 50 -20.29 1.78 7.60
CA ILE A 50 -19.52 2.74 8.38
C ILE A 50 -20.34 4.04 8.40
N ILE A 51 -20.51 4.62 9.59
CA ILE A 51 -21.17 5.92 9.77
C ILE A 51 -20.11 6.90 10.27
N LEU A 52 -19.72 7.87 9.44
CA LEU A 52 -18.74 8.90 9.79
C LEU A 52 -19.33 10.25 9.44
N ASN A 53 -19.30 11.19 10.39
CA ASN A 53 -19.73 12.58 10.19
C ASN A 53 -21.12 12.72 9.53
N GLY A 54 -22.06 11.84 9.90
CA GLY A 54 -23.43 11.81 9.36
C GLY A 54 -23.58 11.16 7.97
N LYS A 55 -22.48 10.77 7.32
CA LYS A 55 -22.47 10.03 6.05
C LYS A 55 -22.46 8.53 6.30
N ARG A 56 -23.10 7.79 5.39
CA ARG A 56 -23.17 6.32 5.40
C ARG A 56 -22.34 5.75 4.26
N TYR A 57 -21.38 4.89 4.61
CA TYR A 57 -20.54 4.15 3.67
C TYR A 57 -20.93 2.68 3.72
N ASN A 58 -21.43 2.16 2.61
CA ASN A 58 -21.77 0.76 2.48
C ASN A 58 -20.50 -0.02 2.19
N VAL A 59 -20.03 -0.83 3.14
CA VAL A 59 -18.84 -1.66 2.95
C VAL A 59 -19.16 -2.80 2.00
N LEU A 60 -18.46 -2.86 0.87
CA LEU A 60 -18.64 -3.84 -0.18
C LEU A 60 -17.75 -5.07 0.03
N LYS A 61 -16.50 -4.84 0.45
CA LYS A 61 -15.50 -5.89 0.61
C LYS A 61 -14.43 -5.50 1.62
N TYR A 62 -13.95 -6.43 2.42
CA TYR A 62 -12.72 -6.22 3.19
C TYR A 62 -11.51 -6.80 2.45
N LEU A 63 -10.37 -6.15 2.63
CA LEU A 63 -9.09 -6.50 2.04
C LEU A 63 -8.19 -7.03 3.15
N GLY A 64 -7.52 -8.16 2.93
CA GLY A 64 -6.59 -8.72 3.91
C GLY A 64 -6.18 -10.15 3.58
N PHE A 65 -5.40 -10.73 4.49
CA PHE A 65 -4.81 -12.06 4.36
C PHE A 65 -4.75 -12.73 5.73
N ALA A 66 -4.55 -14.05 5.75
CA ALA A 66 -4.38 -14.78 6.99
C ALA A 66 -3.04 -14.48 7.66
N GLN A 67 -3.08 -14.28 8.97
CA GLN A 67 -1.93 -14.14 9.85
C GLN A 67 -2.03 -15.16 10.98
N TYR A 68 -0.89 -15.63 11.47
CA TYR A 68 -0.84 -16.46 12.67
C TYR A 68 -0.86 -15.58 13.92
N PHE A 69 -1.80 -15.87 14.81
CA PHE A 69 -1.86 -15.28 16.14
C PHE A 69 -1.92 -16.39 17.18
N LEU A 70 -0.87 -16.52 18.01
CA LEU A 70 -0.74 -17.59 19.01
C LEU A 70 -1.01 -18.98 18.42
N ALA A 71 -0.33 -19.30 17.30
CA ALA A 71 -0.48 -20.54 16.51
C ALA A 71 -1.84 -20.74 15.80
N ILE A 72 -2.80 -19.82 15.95
CA ILE A 72 -4.08 -19.87 15.25
C ILE A 72 -3.99 -18.99 14.00
N ARG A 73 -4.21 -19.59 12.83
CA ARG A 73 -4.30 -18.87 11.57
C ARG A 73 -5.66 -18.15 11.48
N ARG A 74 -5.66 -16.82 11.35
CA ARG A 74 -6.88 -16.00 11.20
C ARG A 74 -6.70 -14.90 10.15
N ARG A 75 -7.74 -14.67 9.36
CA ARG A 75 -7.76 -13.55 8.41
C ARG A 75 -8.02 -12.25 9.14
N VAL A 76 -7.16 -11.26 8.89
CA VAL A 76 -7.26 -9.96 9.54
C VAL A 76 -7.51 -8.86 8.52
N PRO A 77 -8.37 -7.87 8.85
CA PRO A 77 -8.63 -6.79 7.92
C PRO A 77 -7.40 -5.88 7.83
N PHE A 78 -6.97 -5.65 6.60
CA PHE A 78 -5.94 -4.68 6.22
C PHE A 78 -6.55 -3.44 5.57
N GLY A 79 -7.82 -3.49 5.23
CA GLY A 79 -8.50 -2.44 4.52
C GLY A 79 -9.90 -2.86 4.12
N PHE A 80 -10.57 -2.00 3.38
CA PHE A 80 -11.89 -2.27 2.83
C PHE A 80 -12.16 -1.44 1.58
N ILE A 81 -13.16 -1.89 0.83
CA ILE A 81 -13.79 -1.17 -0.27
C ILE A 81 -15.17 -0.79 0.21
N ALA A 82 -15.50 0.50 0.17
CA ALA A 82 -16.81 1.00 0.53
C ALA A 82 -17.37 1.92 -0.56
N GLN A 83 -18.68 2.06 -0.60
CA GLN A 83 -19.38 2.96 -1.51
C GLN A 83 -20.20 3.98 -0.71
N GLN A 84 -20.12 5.23 -1.11
CA GLN A 84 -21.03 6.29 -0.67
C GLN A 84 -21.44 7.09 -1.91
N GLU A 85 -22.74 7.09 -2.21
CA GLU A 85 -23.28 7.67 -3.45
C GLU A 85 -22.56 7.13 -4.70
N ASN A 86 -22.04 8.01 -5.55
CA ASN A 86 -21.28 7.66 -6.76
C ASN A 86 -19.76 7.56 -6.51
N ASN A 87 -19.33 7.54 -5.25
CA ASN A 87 -17.92 7.45 -4.88
C ASN A 87 -17.60 6.07 -4.30
N ILE A 88 -16.47 5.52 -4.75
CA ILE A 88 -15.91 4.26 -4.25
C ILE A 88 -14.62 4.59 -3.49
N PHE A 89 -14.46 3.99 -2.33
CA PHE A 89 -13.33 4.22 -1.43
C PHE A 89 -12.58 2.91 -1.23
N VAL A 90 -11.33 2.87 -1.69
CA VAL A 90 -10.41 1.75 -1.46
C VAL A 90 -9.43 2.18 -0.38
N VAL A 91 -9.58 1.63 0.82
CA VAL A 91 -8.94 2.11 2.04
C VAL A 91 -8.01 1.05 2.59
N PHE A 92 -6.76 1.42 2.91
CA PHE A 92 -5.77 0.54 3.54
C PHE A 92 -5.27 1.11 4.87
N ARG A 93 -5.19 0.27 5.90
CA ARG A 93 -4.56 0.63 7.18
C ARG A 93 -3.03 0.53 7.11
N GLY A 94 -2.36 1.22 8.03
CA GLY A 94 -0.92 1.08 8.28
C GLY A 94 -0.58 -0.06 9.23
N THR A 95 0.70 -0.14 9.62
CA THR A 95 1.16 -0.99 10.73
C THR A 95 0.70 -0.42 12.07
N MET A 96 0.44 -1.29 13.06
CA MET A 96 0.09 -0.83 14.42
C MET A 96 1.29 -0.22 15.16
N ASN A 97 2.49 -0.79 14.95
CA ASN A 97 3.73 -0.33 15.57
C ASN A 97 4.67 0.20 14.48
N SER A 98 4.43 1.44 14.04
CA SER A 98 5.19 2.04 12.94
C SER A 98 6.68 2.17 13.25
N ALA A 99 7.06 2.36 14.52
CA ALA A 99 8.46 2.42 14.95
C ALA A 99 9.19 1.07 14.78
N GLU A 100 8.56 -0.05 15.16
CA GLU A 100 9.12 -1.39 14.94
C GLU A 100 9.20 -1.73 13.45
N TRP A 101 8.25 -1.23 12.65
CA TRP A 101 8.31 -1.38 11.20
C TRP A 101 9.49 -0.61 10.59
N ILE A 102 9.75 0.64 11.01
CA ILE A 102 10.87 1.44 10.52
C ILE A 102 12.21 0.75 10.85
N SER A 103 12.36 0.18 12.05
CA SER A 103 13.59 -0.53 12.42
C SER A 103 13.82 -1.81 11.62
N ASN A 104 12.73 -2.46 11.17
CA ASN A 104 12.76 -3.72 10.43
C ASN A 104 12.70 -3.53 8.90
N PHE A 105 12.65 -2.29 8.41
CA PHE A 105 12.44 -1.99 7.00
C PHE A 105 13.71 -2.27 6.16
N LYS A 106 13.68 -3.36 5.37
CA LYS A 106 14.68 -3.65 4.31
C LYS A 106 14.18 -3.17 2.95
N ALA A 107 14.88 -2.23 2.33
CA ALA A 107 14.54 -1.68 1.01
C ALA A 107 14.99 -2.61 -0.13
N CYS A 108 14.13 -3.56 -0.52
CA CYS A 108 14.34 -4.45 -1.67
C CYS A 108 13.29 -4.17 -2.76
N GLN A 109 13.71 -3.97 -4.01
CA GLN A 109 12.83 -3.74 -5.16
C GLN A 109 12.56 -5.05 -5.95
N GLU A 110 11.33 -5.22 -6.45
CA GLU A 110 10.89 -6.24 -7.41
C GLU A 110 10.12 -5.56 -8.57
N PRO A 111 10.14 -6.09 -9.80
CA PRO A 111 9.40 -5.51 -10.92
C PRO A 111 7.88 -5.45 -10.66
N PHE A 112 7.27 -4.31 -10.96
CA PHE A 112 5.83 -4.18 -11.04
C PHE A 112 5.39 -4.62 -12.44
N LEU A 113 4.90 -5.84 -12.52
CA LEU A 113 4.36 -6.42 -13.74
C LEU A 113 3.00 -5.78 -14.03
N ASP A 114 2.77 -5.37 -15.26
CA ASP A 114 1.45 -4.85 -15.66
C ASP A 114 0.34 -5.85 -15.28
N LEU A 115 -0.47 -5.45 -14.30
CA LEU A 115 -1.46 -6.29 -13.64
C LEU A 115 -2.74 -6.45 -14.47
N SER A 116 -2.88 -5.73 -15.59
CA SER A 116 -4.05 -5.80 -16.48
C SER A 116 -4.06 -7.03 -17.38
N LEU A 117 -2.99 -7.83 -17.38
CA LEU A 117 -2.88 -9.02 -18.22
C LEU A 117 -3.28 -10.29 -17.46
N PRO A 118 -4.06 -11.20 -18.09
CA PRO A 118 -4.45 -12.46 -17.46
C PRO A 118 -3.20 -13.30 -17.20
N LEU A 119 -2.85 -13.47 -15.92
CA LEU A 119 -1.65 -14.19 -15.50
C LEU A 119 -1.90 -15.71 -15.62
N ASN A 120 -1.78 -16.26 -16.83
CA ASN A 120 -1.61 -17.69 -16.99
C ASN A 120 -0.23 -18.07 -16.46
N ARG A 121 -0.23 -18.72 -15.29
CA ARG A 121 0.91 -19.35 -14.59
C ARG A 121 1.65 -18.43 -13.62
N GLN A 122 0.99 -18.13 -12.50
CA GLN A 122 1.66 -17.76 -11.26
C GLN A 122 2.42 -19.00 -10.74
N ILE A 123 3.71 -19.11 -11.07
CA ILE A 123 4.59 -20.08 -10.41
C ILE A 123 4.54 -19.74 -8.93
N ALA A 124 4.16 -20.73 -8.13
CA ALA A 124 4.20 -20.66 -6.68
C ALA A 124 5.61 -20.22 -6.26
N LEU A 125 5.73 -18.98 -5.76
CA LEU A 125 6.85 -18.61 -4.91
C LEU A 125 6.53 -19.19 -3.54
N ASP A 126 6.67 -20.50 -3.43
CA ASP A 126 6.74 -21.22 -2.16
C ASP A 126 8.10 -20.90 -1.58
N ASP A 127 8.18 -19.85 -0.78
CA ASP A 127 9.16 -19.75 0.29
C ASP A 127 8.36 -19.46 1.57
N ASP A 128 8.34 -20.44 2.47
CA ASP A 128 7.73 -20.44 3.80
C ASP A 128 8.43 -19.47 4.76
N ASP A 129 8.76 -18.27 4.31
CA ASP A 129 9.48 -17.29 5.10
C ASP A 129 8.56 -16.14 5.49
N ASP A 130 8.45 -15.98 6.82
CA ASP A 130 8.03 -14.74 7.46
C ASP A 130 8.61 -13.54 6.70
N PRO A 131 7.81 -12.54 6.28
CA PRO A 131 8.32 -11.38 5.56
C PRO A 131 9.36 -10.55 6.35
N PHE A 132 9.66 -10.94 7.59
CA PHE A 132 10.67 -10.37 8.47
C PHE A 132 11.83 -11.31 8.87
N LEU A 133 11.89 -12.56 8.39
CA LEU A 133 12.99 -13.50 8.69
C LEU A 133 13.78 -13.90 7.42
N GLU A 134 14.94 -14.51 7.65
CA GLU A 134 16.18 -14.43 6.88
C GLU A 134 16.21 -14.94 5.44
N ASP A 135 17.26 -14.49 4.75
CA ASP A 135 17.79 -14.93 3.46
C ASP A 135 17.70 -16.45 3.23
N THR A 136 17.01 -16.83 2.15
CA THR A 136 17.62 -17.74 1.17
C THR A 136 17.55 -17.10 -0.20
N ASP A 137 18.72 -16.70 -0.73
CA ASP A 137 18.89 -16.30 -2.12
C ASP A 137 18.65 -17.52 -3.02
N SER A 138 17.39 -17.81 -3.31
CA SER A 138 16.99 -18.74 -4.36
C SER A 138 16.88 -17.97 -5.67
N ILE A 139 17.96 -18.09 -6.45
CA ILE A 139 18.15 -17.53 -7.77
C ILE A 139 16.96 -17.91 -8.67
N MET A 140 16.17 -16.91 -9.09
CA MET A 140 15.28 -17.05 -10.25
C MET A 140 16.13 -17.48 -11.45
N LYS A 141 15.84 -18.66 -12.00
CA LYS A 141 16.55 -19.19 -13.17
C LYS A 141 16.29 -18.30 -14.38
N GLU A 142 17.31 -18.01 -15.19
CA GLU A 142 17.21 -17.14 -16.39
C GLU A 142 16.07 -17.54 -17.35
N HIS A 143 15.70 -18.82 -17.36
CA HIS A 143 14.61 -19.35 -18.17
C HIS A 143 13.21 -18.83 -17.77
N ASP A 144 13.01 -18.49 -16.49
CA ASP A 144 11.74 -17.94 -16.00
C ASP A 144 11.59 -16.45 -16.33
N LYS A 145 12.71 -15.70 -16.35
CA LYS A 145 12.74 -14.30 -16.84
C LYS A 145 12.38 -14.20 -18.32
N PHE A 146 12.82 -15.17 -19.13
CA PHE A 146 12.57 -15.20 -20.57
C PHE A 146 11.08 -15.40 -20.91
N ASN A 147 10.33 -16.17 -20.12
CA ASN A 147 8.89 -16.38 -20.35
C ASN A 147 8.01 -15.26 -19.78
N LEU A 148 8.41 -14.61 -18.68
CA LEU A 148 7.73 -13.43 -18.12
C LEU A 148 7.86 -12.20 -19.03
N GLY A 149 9.02 -12.02 -19.67
CA GLY A 149 9.31 -10.89 -20.56
C GLY A 149 8.54 -10.87 -21.89
N ILE A 150 7.84 -11.96 -22.25
CA ILE A 150 7.08 -12.04 -23.51
C ILE A 150 5.61 -11.59 -23.33
N LEU A 151 5.12 -11.48 -22.09
CA LEU A 151 3.70 -11.15 -21.84
C LEU A 151 3.49 -9.91 -20.97
N ALA A 152 4.23 -9.68 -19.89
CA ALA A 152 4.00 -8.51 -19.01
C ALA A 152 5.01 -7.39 -19.27
N GLN A 153 4.53 -6.17 -19.55
CA GLN A 153 5.39 -5.01 -19.65
C GLN A 153 5.92 -4.65 -18.24
N ASP A 154 7.24 -4.67 -18.05
CA ASP A 154 7.88 -4.06 -16.87
C ASP A 154 7.77 -2.54 -16.97
N ILE A 155 6.89 -1.96 -16.14
CA ILE A 155 6.63 -0.52 -16.10
C ILE A 155 7.30 0.17 -14.92
N GLY A 156 8.24 -0.50 -14.25
CA GLY A 156 9.01 0.03 -13.12
C GLY A 156 9.17 -0.98 -11.98
N GLU A 157 10.07 -0.69 -11.06
CA GLU A 157 10.30 -1.54 -9.87
C GLU A 157 9.60 -0.96 -8.64
N VAL A 158 9.04 -1.83 -7.80
CA VAL A 158 8.31 -1.49 -6.57
C VAL A 158 8.91 -2.24 -5.38
N HIS A 159 8.78 -1.70 -4.18
CA HIS A 159 9.21 -2.39 -2.96
C HIS A 159 8.56 -3.78 -2.84
N ARG A 160 9.40 -4.83 -2.82
CA ARG A 160 9.04 -6.25 -2.76
C ARG A 160 7.99 -6.54 -1.69
N GLY A 161 8.21 -6.06 -0.47
CA GLY A 161 7.29 -6.28 0.65
C GLY A 161 5.90 -5.68 0.43
N PHE A 162 5.81 -4.50 -0.20
CA PHE A 162 4.52 -3.85 -0.46
C PHE A 162 3.78 -4.58 -1.58
N TYR A 163 4.49 -4.89 -2.66
CA TYR A 163 3.92 -5.61 -3.79
C TYR A 163 3.43 -7.00 -3.39
N ARG A 164 4.27 -7.79 -2.70
CA ARG A 164 3.88 -9.11 -2.19
C ARG A 164 2.71 -9.02 -1.22
N THR A 165 2.68 -8.04 -0.32
CA THR A 165 1.52 -7.85 0.58
C THR A 165 0.22 -7.63 -0.21
N TYR A 166 0.27 -6.86 -1.29
CA TYR A 166 -0.89 -6.59 -2.13
C TYR A 166 -1.36 -7.79 -2.96
N THR A 167 -0.42 -8.58 -3.50
CA THR A 167 -0.69 -9.70 -4.42
C THR A 167 -0.74 -11.07 -3.74
N ARG A 168 -0.42 -11.15 -2.44
CA ARG A 168 -0.39 -12.41 -1.67
C ARG A 168 -1.74 -13.13 -1.73
N LEU A 169 -1.72 -14.36 -2.23
CA LEU A 169 -2.83 -15.30 -2.12
C LEU A 169 -2.98 -15.80 -0.69
N ASP A 170 -4.20 -16.00 -0.25
CA ASP A 170 -4.52 -16.60 1.04
C ASP A 170 -4.72 -18.12 0.86
N ARG A 171 -3.62 -18.83 0.55
CA ARG A 171 -3.59 -20.29 0.35
C ARG A 171 -3.67 -21.03 1.68
N GLY A 172 -4.53 -22.04 1.81
CA GLY A 172 -4.71 -22.85 3.04
C GLY A 172 -3.40 -23.41 3.61
N GLY A 173 -3.35 -23.68 4.91
CA GLY A 173 -2.11 -24.06 5.60
C GLY A 173 -1.98 -25.58 5.69
N LEU A 174 -0.78 -26.11 5.45
CA LEU A 174 -0.52 -27.56 5.59
C LEU A 174 -0.79 -28.08 7.01
N LEU A 175 -0.71 -27.20 8.02
CA LEU A 175 -0.75 -27.52 9.45
C LEU A 175 -2.14 -27.45 10.10
N ASP A 176 -3.13 -26.79 9.49
CA ASP A 176 -4.46 -26.57 10.09
C ASP A 176 -5.55 -27.49 9.54
N GLY A 177 -5.21 -28.36 8.57
CA GLY A 177 -6.15 -29.30 7.96
C GLY A 177 -7.33 -28.63 7.25
N THR A 178 -7.30 -27.30 7.06
CA THR A 178 -8.33 -26.61 6.29
C THR A 178 -8.13 -26.94 4.82
N PRO A 179 -9.18 -27.34 4.08
CA PRO A 179 -9.08 -27.44 2.63
C PRO A 179 -8.52 -26.13 2.10
N ALA A 180 -7.69 -26.19 1.06
CA ALA A 180 -7.24 -25.01 0.32
C ALA A 180 -8.46 -24.30 -0.33
N ASN A 181 -9.28 -23.65 0.49
CA ASN A 181 -10.24 -22.67 0.04
C ASN A 181 -9.41 -21.42 -0.25
N ASP A 182 -8.71 -21.45 -1.38
CA ASP A 182 -7.89 -20.35 -1.86
C ASP A 182 -8.75 -19.08 -1.85
N ARG A 183 -8.46 -18.20 -0.89
CA ARG A 183 -9.15 -16.92 -0.77
C ARG A 183 -8.39 -15.91 -1.63
N PRO A 184 -9.12 -15.03 -2.35
CA PRO A 184 -8.51 -14.09 -3.26
C PRO A 184 -7.58 -13.14 -2.51
N SER A 185 -6.48 -12.80 -3.15
CA SER A 185 -5.56 -11.72 -2.76
C SER A 185 -6.30 -10.37 -2.64
N MET A 186 -5.63 -9.37 -2.07
CA MET A 186 -6.19 -8.01 -2.07
C MET A 186 -6.34 -7.48 -3.50
N LYS A 187 -5.39 -7.78 -4.39
CA LYS A 187 -5.47 -7.50 -5.83
C LYS A 187 -6.77 -8.05 -6.44
N GLU A 188 -6.99 -9.37 -6.34
CA GLU A 188 -8.18 -10.02 -6.93
C GLU A 188 -9.47 -9.56 -6.27
N SER A 189 -9.44 -9.26 -4.96
CA SER A 189 -10.59 -8.70 -4.25
C SER A 189 -10.95 -7.30 -4.76
N VAL A 190 -9.96 -6.48 -5.11
CA VAL A 190 -10.17 -5.18 -5.75
C VAL A 190 -10.76 -5.38 -7.15
N GLU A 191 -10.15 -6.22 -7.99
CA GLU A 191 -10.62 -6.47 -9.36
C GLU A 191 -12.07 -6.98 -9.38
N THR A 192 -12.35 -8.02 -8.61
CA THR A 192 -13.68 -8.63 -8.56
C THR A 192 -14.73 -7.69 -7.97
N THR A 193 -14.38 -6.87 -6.98
CA THR A 193 -15.35 -5.92 -6.42
C THR A 193 -15.62 -4.80 -7.41
N LEU A 194 -14.58 -4.16 -7.94
CA LEU A 194 -14.75 -3.00 -8.82
C LEU A 194 -15.45 -3.38 -10.13
N ASN A 195 -15.09 -4.50 -10.77
CA ASN A 195 -15.73 -4.95 -12.02
C ASN A 195 -17.27 -5.16 -11.93
N ASN A 196 -17.81 -5.26 -10.72
CA ASN A 196 -19.26 -5.40 -10.48
C ASN A 196 -19.96 -4.06 -10.16
N LEU A 197 -19.25 -2.93 -10.19
CA LEU A 197 -19.77 -1.60 -9.88
C LEU A 197 -19.98 -0.77 -11.15
N ALA A 198 -20.71 0.33 -10.99
CA ALA A 198 -20.95 1.28 -12.06
C ALA A 198 -19.65 1.96 -12.51
N GLN A 199 -19.45 2.04 -13.83
CA GLN A 199 -18.20 2.49 -14.44
C GLN A 199 -17.97 4.02 -14.32
N ASP A 200 -19.04 4.77 -14.07
CA ASP A 200 -19.04 6.22 -13.90
C ASP A 200 -18.77 6.67 -12.45
N SER A 201 -18.60 5.74 -11.52
CA SER A 201 -18.22 6.07 -10.14
C SER A 201 -16.79 6.60 -10.05
N GLN A 202 -16.57 7.63 -9.21
CA GLN A 202 -15.22 8.12 -8.93
C GLN A 202 -14.57 7.25 -7.85
N ILE A 203 -13.37 6.77 -8.11
CA ILE A 203 -12.60 5.95 -7.17
C ILE A 203 -11.61 6.83 -6.41
N PHE A 204 -11.66 6.76 -5.09
CA PHE A 204 -10.68 7.32 -4.17
C PHE A 204 -9.89 6.18 -3.53
N VAL A 205 -8.57 6.26 -3.58
CA VAL A 205 -7.67 5.28 -2.97
C VAL A 205 -6.88 5.97 -1.86
N THR A 206 -6.84 5.37 -0.68
CA THR A 206 -6.22 6.01 0.48
C THR A 206 -5.54 5.05 1.44
N GLY A 207 -4.55 5.56 2.17
CA GLY A 207 -3.93 4.86 3.28
C GLY A 207 -2.92 5.70 4.05
N HIS A 208 -2.65 5.26 5.27
CA HIS A 208 -1.65 5.86 6.16
C HIS A 208 -0.44 4.92 6.33
N SER A 209 0.78 5.46 6.36
CA SER A 209 2.01 4.68 6.59
C SER A 209 2.16 3.56 5.54
N LEU A 210 2.38 2.32 5.95
CA LEU A 210 2.33 1.13 5.07
C LEU A 210 1.06 1.08 4.21
N GLY A 211 -0.09 1.50 4.74
CA GLY A 211 -1.34 1.58 4.00
C GLY A 211 -1.25 2.56 2.82
N GLY A 212 -0.50 3.65 2.97
CA GLY A 212 -0.24 4.61 1.88
C GLY A 212 0.58 3.98 0.75
N ALA A 213 1.51 3.07 1.08
CA ALA A 213 2.26 2.32 0.07
C ALA A 213 1.35 1.35 -0.70
N LEU A 214 0.49 0.60 0.01
CA LEU A 214 -0.50 -0.29 -0.62
C LEU A 214 -1.51 0.48 -1.47
N ALA A 215 -1.97 1.64 -0.99
CA ALA A 215 -2.85 2.55 -1.71
C ALA A 215 -2.20 3.02 -3.03
N THR A 216 -0.91 3.33 -3.02
CA THR A 216 -0.17 3.74 -4.22
C THR A 216 -0.14 2.62 -5.26
N ILE A 217 0.18 1.39 -4.85
CA ILE A 217 0.18 0.21 -5.73
C ILE A 217 -1.23 -0.04 -6.28
N ALA A 218 -2.24 0.00 -5.42
CA ALA A 218 -3.64 -0.22 -5.79
C ALA A 218 -4.14 0.86 -6.76
N ALA A 219 -3.79 2.13 -6.58
CA ALA A 219 -4.20 3.20 -7.47
C ALA A 219 -3.64 3.00 -8.89
N LEU A 220 -2.36 2.63 -9.04
CA LEU A 220 -1.81 2.33 -10.36
C LEU A 220 -2.50 1.12 -10.98
N HIS A 221 -2.66 0.03 -10.20
CA HIS A 221 -3.36 -1.16 -10.65
C HIS A 221 -4.78 -0.84 -11.17
N ILE A 222 -5.56 -0.08 -10.40
CA ILE A 222 -6.92 0.33 -10.77
C ILE A 222 -6.90 1.21 -12.02
N SER A 223 -5.93 2.12 -12.17
CA SER A 223 -5.83 2.97 -13.36
C SER A 223 -5.58 2.20 -14.67
N LYS A 224 -5.03 0.99 -14.57
CA LYS A 224 -4.81 0.09 -15.73
C LYS A 224 -6.02 -0.81 -16.00
N MET A 225 -7.04 -0.79 -15.14
CA MET A 225 -8.31 -1.47 -15.41
C MET A 225 -9.14 -0.61 -16.40
N ASN A 226 -9.52 -1.17 -17.54
CA ASN A 226 -10.15 -0.44 -18.67
C ASN A 226 -11.59 0.10 -18.44
N SER A 227 -12.10 0.09 -17.20
CA SER A 227 -13.54 0.17 -16.93
C SER A 227 -13.97 1.30 -16.01
N PHE A 228 -13.07 2.18 -15.54
CA PHE A 228 -13.39 3.20 -14.53
C PHE A 228 -12.78 4.55 -14.86
N ASN A 229 -13.35 5.60 -14.25
CA ASN A 229 -12.67 6.89 -14.14
C ASN A 229 -11.29 6.70 -13.49
N PRO A 230 -10.27 7.48 -13.89
CA PRO A 230 -8.96 7.44 -13.24
C PRO A 230 -9.08 7.60 -11.72
N PRO A 231 -8.43 6.72 -10.92
CA PRO A 231 -8.50 6.82 -9.48
C PRO A 231 -7.77 8.06 -8.97
N ILE A 232 -8.28 8.65 -7.89
CA ILE A 232 -7.64 9.76 -7.18
C ILE A 232 -7.01 9.22 -5.90
N LEU A 233 -5.71 9.45 -5.73
CA LEU A 233 -4.92 8.91 -4.63
C LEU A 233 -4.67 9.99 -3.56
N TYR A 234 -5.02 9.70 -2.32
CA TYR A 234 -4.60 10.48 -1.15
C TYR A 234 -3.81 9.59 -0.22
N THR A 235 -2.61 10.02 0.17
CA THR A 235 -1.79 9.23 1.10
C THR A 235 -1.30 10.09 2.25
N PHE A 236 -1.24 9.48 3.43
CA PHE A 236 -0.81 10.12 4.66
C PHE A 236 0.42 9.39 5.19
N ALA A 237 1.48 10.13 5.49
CA ALA A 237 2.70 9.53 6.06
C ALA A 237 3.29 8.39 5.20
N SER A 238 3.06 8.41 3.88
CA SER A 238 3.41 7.29 3.00
C SER A 238 4.91 7.25 2.69
N PRO A 239 5.56 6.08 2.82
CA PRO A 239 6.94 5.90 2.36
C PRO A 239 7.02 6.00 0.82
N ARG A 240 8.23 6.03 0.28
CA ARG A 240 8.41 5.83 -1.17
C ARG A 240 8.11 4.38 -1.54
N VAL A 241 7.53 4.18 -2.72
CA VAL A 241 6.94 2.89 -3.10
C VAL A 241 7.71 2.19 -4.20
N GLY A 242 8.15 2.93 -5.22
CA GLY A 242 8.86 2.36 -6.36
C GLY A 242 9.89 3.32 -6.96
N ASP A 243 10.51 2.86 -8.03
CA ASP A 243 11.53 3.58 -8.78
C ASP A 243 10.96 4.73 -9.62
N GLN A 244 11.85 5.44 -10.32
CA GLN A 244 11.46 6.55 -11.17
C GLN A 244 10.50 6.10 -12.31
N ARG A 245 10.69 4.90 -12.89
CA ARG A 245 9.83 4.38 -13.96
C ARG A 245 8.42 4.11 -13.45
N PHE A 246 8.30 3.51 -12.26
CA PHE A 246 7.03 3.32 -11.57
C PHE A 246 6.37 4.66 -11.27
N ALA A 247 7.14 5.65 -10.78
CA ALA A 247 6.61 6.97 -10.47
C ALA A 247 6.09 7.73 -11.71
N GLN A 248 6.72 7.55 -12.88
CA GLN A 248 6.27 8.14 -14.16
C GLN A 248 4.88 7.63 -14.58
N GLN A 249 4.46 6.44 -14.13
CA GLN A 249 3.13 5.93 -14.44
C GLN A 249 1.98 6.76 -13.84
N PHE A 250 2.28 7.66 -12.90
CA PHE A 250 1.29 8.49 -12.21
C PHE A 250 1.20 9.91 -12.76
N GLU A 251 1.94 10.27 -13.82
CA GLU A 251 1.94 11.64 -14.38
C GLU A 251 0.56 12.13 -14.80
N ASN A 252 -0.34 11.21 -15.18
CA ASN A 252 -1.72 11.50 -15.58
C ASN A 252 -2.76 11.19 -14.50
N LEU A 253 -2.33 10.89 -13.27
CA LEU A 253 -3.22 10.57 -12.14
C LEU A 253 -3.18 11.69 -11.11
N GLU A 254 -4.34 12.00 -10.52
CA GLU A 254 -4.42 12.92 -9.41
C GLU A 254 -3.96 12.23 -8.13
N CYS A 255 -2.81 12.65 -7.61
CA CYS A 255 -2.17 12.03 -6.46
C CYS A 255 -1.70 13.09 -5.47
N TYR A 256 -2.12 12.98 -4.22
CA TYR A 256 -1.80 13.89 -3.13
C TYR A 256 -1.09 13.15 -1.99
N ARG A 257 0.05 13.68 -1.56
CA ARG A 257 0.87 13.08 -0.50
C ARG A 257 1.02 14.05 0.65
N ILE A 258 0.25 13.80 1.71
CA ILE A 258 0.29 14.58 2.94
C ILE A 258 1.41 14.03 3.82
N ALA A 259 2.35 14.89 4.21
CA ALA A 259 3.53 14.51 4.99
C ALA A 259 3.86 15.54 6.08
N ASN A 260 4.09 15.06 7.29
CA ASN A 260 4.69 15.85 8.36
C ASN A 260 6.21 15.96 8.14
N SER A 261 6.78 17.15 8.20
CA SER A 261 8.23 17.34 8.05
C SER A 261 9.05 16.71 9.18
N GLU A 262 8.42 16.48 10.34
CA GLU A 262 9.05 15.85 11.51
C GLU A 262 8.83 14.33 11.57
N ASP A 263 8.17 13.77 10.55
CA ASP A 263 7.93 12.34 10.39
C ASP A 263 8.97 11.74 9.43
N LEU A 264 9.67 10.71 9.90
CA LEU A 264 10.73 10.06 9.12
C LEU A 264 10.17 9.07 8.09
N VAL A 265 8.96 8.54 8.24
CA VAL A 265 8.44 7.50 7.33
C VAL A 265 8.33 7.98 5.88
N PRO A 266 7.84 9.19 5.59
CA PRO A 266 7.87 9.73 4.22
C PRO A 266 9.28 9.84 3.63
N THR A 267 10.32 9.89 4.46
CA THR A 267 11.71 10.02 3.99
C THR A 267 12.35 8.69 3.62
N ILE A 268 11.67 7.56 3.88
CA ILE A 268 12.15 6.21 3.59
C ILE A 268 11.28 5.48 2.54
N PRO A 269 11.84 4.55 1.76
CA PRO A 269 13.26 4.47 1.41
C PRO A 269 13.80 5.82 0.89
N LEU A 270 15.11 6.05 1.02
CA LEU A 270 15.75 7.30 0.60
C LEU A 270 15.69 7.48 -0.92
N ALA A 271 15.66 8.74 -1.35
CA ALA A 271 15.40 9.12 -2.74
C ALA A 271 16.57 8.94 -3.72
N THR A 272 17.74 8.47 -3.30
CA THR A 272 18.94 8.75 -4.11
C THR A 272 20.13 7.80 -3.96
N LYS A 273 20.75 7.60 -5.14
CA LYS A 273 22.17 7.38 -5.52
C LYS A 273 23.28 8.03 -4.65
N LEU A 274 23.00 8.63 -3.49
CA LEU A 274 24.02 9.27 -2.65
C LEU A 274 25.01 8.24 -2.09
N LEU A 275 24.56 7.01 -1.83
CA LEU A 275 25.43 5.86 -1.58
C LEU A 275 26.29 5.56 -2.82
N THR A 276 25.73 5.59 -4.02
CA THR A 276 26.47 5.36 -5.28
C THR A 276 27.55 6.42 -5.52
N LEU A 277 27.27 7.69 -5.23
CA LEU A 277 28.23 8.79 -5.37
C LEU A 277 29.33 8.73 -4.29
N ARG A 278 28.98 8.44 -3.02
CA ARG A 278 29.97 8.26 -1.94
C ARG A 278 30.83 7.00 -2.13
N ALA A 279 30.25 5.89 -2.58
CA ALA A 279 30.99 4.68 -2.93
C ALA A 279 31.91 4.90 -4.14
N SER A 280 31.46 5.66 -5.14
CA SER A 280 32.26 6.06 -6.30
C SER A 280 33.43 6.98 -5.91
N LEU A 281 33.24 7.89 -4.96
CA LEU A 281 34.29 8.77 -4.43
C LEU A 281 35.26 8.04 -3.50
N ALA A 282 34.82 6.97 -2.84
CA ALA A 282 35.63 6.11 -1.98
C ALA A 282 36.40 5.00 -2.74
N GLY A 283 36.43 5.03 -4.08
CA GLY A 283 37.18 4.08 -4.89
C GLY A 283 36.56 2.67 -5.00
N ILE A 284 35.31 2.48 -4.59
CA ILE A 284 34.62 1.19 -4.68
C ILE A 284 34.02 1.05 -6.09
N THR A 285 34.87 0.72 -7.06
CA THR A 285 34.45 0.49 -8.46
C THR A 285 34.48 -1.00 -8.79
N GLY A 286 33.30 -1.61 -8.95
CA GLY A 286 33.22 -2.92 -9.63
C GLY A 286 32.02 -3.78 -9.27
N LEU A 287 31.76 -3.99 -7.97
CA LEU A 287 30.78 -5.02 -7.54
C LEU A 287 29.46 -4.44 -6.99
N TRP A 288 29.46 -3.21 -6.50
CA TRP A 288 28.30 -2.62 -5.80
C TRP A 288 27.41 -1.75 -6.69
N LYS A 289 27.85 -1.38 -7.90
CA LYS A 289 27.08 -0.55 -8.84
C LYS A 289 25.72 -1.17 -9.23
N ASN A 290 25.64 -2.50 -9.31
CA ASN A 290 24.44 -3.23 -9.74
C ASN A 290 23.42 -3.47 -8.61
N HIS A 291 23.83 -3.41 -7.35
CA HIS A 291 22.91 -3.47 -6.19
C HIS A 291 22.39 -2.09 -5.81
N LEU A 292 23.19 -1.04 -5.99
CA LEU A 292 22.83 0.34 -5.66
C LEU A 292 21.82 0.98 -6.63
N SER A 293 21.64 0.42 -7.84
CA SER A 293 20.56 0.82 -8.74
C SER A 293 19.17 0.37 -8.27
N LYS A 294 19.09 -0.64 -7.38
CA LYS A 294 17.84 -1.18 -6.82
C LYS A 294 17.34 -0.48 -5.55
N MET A 295 17.90 0.68 -5.24
CA MET A 295 17.51 1.51 -4.07
C MET A 295 17.08 2.92 -4.49
N ASP A 296 16.86 3.15 -5.79
CA ASP A 296 16.38 4.43 -6.30
C ASP A 296 14.86 4.44 -6.15
N TYR A 297 14.36 5.07 -5.07
CA TYR A 297 12.94 5.21 -4.84
C TYR A 297 12.51 6.65 -5.07
N GLN A 298 11.36 6.84 -5.73
CA GLN A 298 10.84 8.15 -6.07
C GLN A 298 9.49 8.39 -5.37
N HIS A 299 9.26 9.63 -4.94
CA HIS A 299 7.93 10.03 -4.49
C HIS A 299 7.01 10.27 -5.69
N ILE A 300 5.72 10.00 -5.46
CA ILE A 300 4.64 10.19 -6.42
C ILE A 300 3.70 11.27 -5.88
N GLY A 301 3.06 12.01 -6.80
CA GLY A 301 2.01 12.98 -6.51
C GLY A 301 2.50 14.32 -5.97
N GLU A 302 1.56 15.25 -5.85
CA GLU A 302 1.76 16.57 -5.26
C GLU A 302 2.05 16.44 -3.76
N PRO A 303 3.18 16.96 -3.27
CA PRO A 303 3.50 16.92 -1.85
C PRO A 303 2.84 18.06 -1.08
N LEU A 304 2.13 17.70 0.00
CA LEU A 304 1.46 18.62 0.90
C LEU A 304 2.09 18.50 2.28
N TYR A 305 2.88 19.50 2.65
CA TYR A 305 3.65 19.48 3.89
C TYR A 305 2.99 20.29 5.00
N PHE A 306 3.10 19.77 6.22
CA PHE A 306 2.93 20.51 7.46
C PHE A 306 4.07 20.16 8.41
N THR A 307 4.20 20.91 9.51
CA THR A 307 5.25 20.71 10.50
C THR A 307 4.64 20.66 11.90
N THR A 308 4.72 19.48 12.51
CA THR A 308 4.31 19.23 13.89
C THR A 308 5.31 18.31 14.56
N GLN A 309 5.94 18.77 15.64
CA GLN A 309 6.87 17.99 16.45
C GLN A 309 6.18 17.60 17.77
N LYS A 310 6.11 16.30 18.06
CA LYS A 310 5.53 15.69 19.27
C LYS A 310 6.58 15.02 20.17
N GLY A 311 7.86 15.10 19.81
CA GLY A 311 8.98 14.67 20.65
C GLY A 311 9.56 13.29 20.33
N SER A 312 8.89 12.51 19.47
CA SER A 312 9.39 11.22 18.99
C SER A 312 8.94 10.94 17.55
N VAL A 313 9.69 10.06 16.86
CA VAL A 313 9.35 9.63 15.49
C VAL A 313 7.98 8.95 15.44
N SER A 314 7.66 8.11 16.44
CA SER A 314 6.37 7.44 16.52
C SER A 314 5.23 8.43 16.70
N ASP A 315 5.39 9.43 17.58
CA ASP A 315 4.32 10.38 17.88
C ASP A 315 4.06 11.32 16.69
N ASN A 316 5.12 11.70 15.95
CA ASN A 316 5.03 12.50 14.73
C ASN A 316 4.31 11.78 13.57
N HIS A 317 4.25 10.45 13.63
CA HIS A 317 3.74 9.55 12.60
C HIS A 317 2.31 9.04 12.89
N THR A 318 1.61 9.60 13.88
CA THR A 318 0.28 9.10 14.27
C THR A 318 -0.85 9.74 13.46
N ILE A 319 -1.92 8.99 13.19
CA ILE A 319 -3.14 9.52 12.53
C ILE A 319 -3.67 10.79 13.20
N PRO A 320 -3.77 10.88 14.54
CA PRO A 320 -4.19 12.11 15.22
C PRO A 320 -3.36 13.35 14.87
N VAL A 321 -2.04 13.22 14.68
CA VAL A 321 -1.19 14.36 14.26
C VAL A 321 -1.57 14.86 12.86
N TYR A 322 -1.85 13.93 11.96
CA TYR A 322 -2.29 14.26 10.60
C TYR A 322 -3.72 14.84 10.60
N GLN A 323 -4.63 14.34 11.44
CA GLN A 323 -5.98 14.89 11.62
C GLN A 323 -5.92 16.31 12.20
N GLU A 324 -5.09 16.56 13.22
CA GLU A 324 -4.89 17.91 13.78
C GLU A 324 -4.40 18.89 12.71
N ALA A 325 -3.50 18.46 11.83
CA ALA A 325 -2.96 19.30 10.76
C ALA A 325 -3.97 19.61 9.64
N LEU A 326 -4.88 18.69 9.34
CA LEU A 326 -5.93 18.89 8.33
C LEU A 326 -7.07 19.78 8.85
N ASN A 327 -7.35 19.75 10.15
CA ASN A 327 -8.44 20.51 10.76
C ASN A 327 -8.05 21.94 11.22
N GLY A 328 -6.76 22.31 11.20
CA GLY A 328 -6.22 23.57 11.73
C GLY A 328 -6.12 24.74 10.76
#